data_AF-A0A0V0TQ66-F1
#
_entry.id   AF-A0A0V0TQ66-F1
#
_cell.length_a   1.000
_cell.length_b   1.000
_cell.length_c   1.000
_cell.angle_alpha   90.00
_cell.angle_beta   90.00
_cell.angle_gamma   90.00
#
_symmetry.space_group_name_H-M   'P 1'
#
loop_
_entity.id
_entity.type
_entity.pdbx_description
1 polymer ?
#
loop_
_entity_poly.entity_id
_entity_poly.type
_entity_poly.pdbx_seq_one_letter_code
_entity_poly.pdbx_strand_id
1 'polypeptide(L)'
;MLMDIFQLVEENSSKENKASSPIKASVRSDDENESILILCGSKNSDKSTLVSKFLEREEQQYQICAMEYTFARWNAGNVRAVLCEEKKIGHIYQIEDGLDFINLFKSIRLDNMMNNAAVIVMVNLAEPSEIWTTLEQFLSMTRDYLLKLLMKQNDNVQEMLIRKAAKPYESHPDKRIVKPYPIPLCIIGGNYSDFQNIEPEKKKIICRSLRLIAHLNGATLQFLSFKMDSLIVRGRAVFSHFLFKTSLSKSISTDFNKPVYVNPGADSISIIDSNIVRSESTTYETVMKTYGAEFMSIFNKKENTNKIDEQLFAANEQFKEEAIDSLKFERDQELERYVKRLEKSKL
;
A
#
# COMPACT_ATOMS: atom_id res chain seq x y z
N MET A 1 52.59 -7.96 22.34
CA MET A 1 51.64 -7.35 21.39
C MET A 1 50.27 -7.43 22.02
N LEU A 2 49.81 -6.33 22.64
CA LEU A 2 48.43 -6.20 23.08
C LEU A 2 47.59 -6.00 21.81
N MET A 3 46.70 -6.96 21.52
CA MET A 3 45.68 -6.75 20.48
C MET A 3 44.82 -5.57 20.89
N ASP A 4 44.58 -4.67 19.94
CA ASP A 4 43.73 -3.51 20.13
C ASP A 4 42.30 -3.96 20.45
N ILE A 5 41.61 -3.26 21.35
CA ILE A 5 40.24 -3.58 21.76
C ILE A 5 39.32 -3.66 20.53
N PHE A 6 39.57 -2.83 19.51
CA PHE A 6 38.83 -2.85 18.26
C PHE A 6 39.02 -4.14 17.46
N GLN A 7 40.23 -4.71 17.44
CA GLN A 7 40.49 -6.01 16.81
C GLN A 7 39.79 -7.16 17.54
N LEU A 8 39.68 -7.08 18.86
CA LEU A 8 38.92 -8.07 19.66
C LEU A 8 37.41 -7.99 19.38
N VAL A 9 36.86 -6.79 19.19
CA VAL A 9 35.43 -6.62 18.83
C VAL A 9 35.15 -7.11 17.41
N GLU A 10 36.03 -6.83 16.45
CA GLU A 10 35.91 -7.37 15.08
C GLU A 10 36.05 -8.89 15.02
N GLU A 11 36.98 -9.48 15.78
CA GLU A 11 37.10 -10.93 15.86
C GLU A 11 35.90 -11.59 16.52
N ASN A 12 35.32 -10.99 17.56
CA ASN A 12 34.16 -11.54 18.24
C ASN A 12 32.89 -11.44 17.38
N SER A 13 32.67 -10.31 16.71
CA SER A 13 31.54 -10.14 15.77
C SER A 13 31.67 -11.05 14.53
N SER A 14 32.89 -11.32 14.06
CA SER A 14 33.11 -12.26 12.96
C SER A 14 33.03 -13.74 13.39
N LYS A 15 33.32 -14.07 14.66
CA LYS A 15 33.12 -15.41 15.24
C LYS A 15 31.63 -15.72 15.49
N GLU A 16 30.84 -14.75 15.97
CA GLU A 16 29.37 -14.89 16.10
C GLU A 16 28.69 -15.11 14.73
N ASN A 17 29.12 -14.38 13.71
CA ASN A 17 28.61 -14.56 12.35
C ASN A 17 28.95 -15.94 11.75
N LYS A 18 30.12 -16.52 12.09
CA LYS A 18 30.56 -17.85 11.59
C LYS A 18 29.94 -19.04 12.32
N ALA A 19 29.44 -18.85 13.54
CA ALA A 19 28.72 -19.89 14.29
C ALA A 19 27.28 -20.08 13.79
N SER A 20 26.76 -19.14 12.99
CA SER A 20 25.51 -19.30 12.27
C SER A 20 25.74 -20.07 10.95
N SER A 21 24.95 -21.11 10.70
CA SER A 21 24.95 -21.91 9.47
C SER A 21 25.05 -21.03 8.20
N PRO A 22 25.66 -21.50 7.09
CA PRO A 22 26.06 -20.67 5.94
C PRO A 22 24.92 -20.07 5.10
N ILE A 23 23.68 -20.07 5.61
CA ILE A 23 22.50 -19.44 4.99
C ILE A 23 22.23 -18.03 5.54
N LYS A 24 22.87 -17.62 6.65
CA LYS A 24 22.66 -16.30 7.30
C LYS A 24 23.70 -15.24 6.92
N ALA A 25 24.02 -15.09 5.64
CA ALA A 25 24.79 -13.95 5.20
C ALA A 25 23.84 -12.83 4.72
N SER A 26 23.81 -11.71 5.47
CA SER A 26 23.32 -10.35 5.11
C SER A 26 21.96 -9.83 5.60
N VAL A 27 21.27 -10.47 6.54
CA VAL A 27 20.11 -9.85 7.23
C VAL A 27 20.53 -9.50 8.65
N ARG A 28 20.47 -8.22 9.04
CA ARG A 28 20.73 -7.83 10.43
C ARG A 28 19.65 -8.50 11.29
N SER A 29 20.02 -9.04 12.46
CA SER A 29 19.09 -9.74 13.36
C SER A 29 17.83 -8.93 13.71
N ASP A 30 17.94 -7.60 13.68
CA ASP A 30 16.83 -6.68 13.95
C ASP A 30 15.80 -6.65 12.81
N ASP A 31 16.22 -6.88 11.55
CA ASP A 31 15.34 -6.83 10.38
C ASP A 31 14.33 -7.99 10.35
N GLU A 32 14.63 -9.13 11.00
CA GLU A 32 13.70 -10.27 11.10
C GLU A 32 12.46 -9.94 11.96
N ASN A 33 12.60 -9.01 12.91
CA ASN A 33 11.54 -8.60 13.84
C ASN A 33 10.82 -7.32 13.42
N GLU A 34 11.29 -6.65 12.36
CA GLU A 34 10.69 -5.46 11.79
C GLU A 34 9.79 -5.79 10.60
N SER A 35 8.70 -5.03 10.45
CA SER A 35 7.81 -5.13 9.30
C SER A 35 7.32 -3.75 8.89
N ILE A 36 7.08 -3.55 7.59
CA ILE A 36 6.66 -2.28 7.02
C ILE A 36 5.25 -2.43 6.47
N LEU A 37 4.35 -1.55 6.86
CA LEU A 37 3.01 -1.42 6.31
C LEU A 37 2.85 -0.04 5.69
N ILE A 38 2.51 -0.01 4.40
CA ILE A 38 2.25 1.24 3.69
C ILE A 38 0.74 1.34 3.46
N LEU A 39 0.13 2.35 4.04
CA LEU A 39 -1.28 2.69 3.90
C LEU A 39 -1.43 3.88 2.95
N CYS A 40 -2.31 3.75 1.97
CA CYS A 40 -2.50 4.72 0.91
C CYS A 40 -3.91 4.64 0.33
N GLY A 41 -4.26 5.53 -0.59
CA GLY A 41 -5.52 5.48 -1.34
C GLY A 41 -6.36 6.75 -1.17
N SER A 42 -7.63 6.69 -1.59
CA SER A 42 -8.45 7.89 -1.84
C SER A 42 -8.58 8.79 -0.61
N LYS A 43 -8.84 10.07 -0.85
CA LYS A 43 -9.23 11.00 0.23
C LYS A 43 -10.51 10.50 0.91
N ASN A 44 -10.69 10.85 2.17
CA ASN A 44 -11.87 10.49 2.97
C ASN A 44 -12.21 8.99 3.05
N SER A 45 -11.20 8.12 2.92
CA SER A 45 -11.35 6.66 3.07
C SER A 45 -11.07 6.17 4.50
N ASP A 46 -11.07 7.09 5.48
CA ASP A 46 -10.88 6.80 6.92
C ASP A 46 -9.56 6.06 7.26
N LYS A 47 -8.50 6.35 6.51
CA LYS A 47 -7.16 5.77 6.69
C LYS A 47 -6.62 6.05 8.10
N SER A 48 -6.69 7.31 8.55
CA SER A 48 -6.20 7.72 9.88
C SER A 48 -7.01 7.05 10.98
N THR A 49 -8.33 6.98 10.83
CA THR A 49 -9.23 6.29 11.75
C THR A 49 -8.87 4.81 11.88
N LEU A 50 -8.52 4.14 10.78
CA LEU A 50 -8.09 2.74 10.81
C LEU A 50 -6.82 2.55 11.62
N VAL A 51 -5.82 3.43 11.43
CA VAL A 51 -4.55 3.40 12.17
C VAL A 51 -4.80 3.68 13.65
N SER A 52 -5.59 4.70 14.00
CA SER A 52 -5.93 5.03 15.38
C SER A 52 -6.67 3.89 16.08
N LYS A 53 -7.66 3.27 15.42
CA LYS A 53 -8.38 2.10 15.95
C LYS A 53 -7.49 0.88 16.10
N PHE A 54 -6.52 0.68 15.22
CA PHE A 54 -5.54 -0.39 15.33
C PHE A 54 -4.63 -0.21 16.55
N LEU A 55 -4.13 1.01 16.76
CA LEU A 55 -3.23 1.39 17.85
C LEU A 55 -3.93 1.66 19.18
N GLU A 56 -5.26 1.62 19.21
CA GLU A 56 -6.10 1.96 20.38
C GLU A 56 -5.79 3.36 20.93
N ARG A 57 -5.55 4.32 20.03
CA ARG A 57 -5.29 5.72 20.36
C ARG A 57 -6.51 6.59 20.07
N GLU A 58 -6.61 7.71 20.77
CA GLU A 58 -7.56 8.76 20.41
C GLU A 58 -7.24 9.32 19.03
N GLU A 59 -8.29 9.60 18.26
CA GLU A 59 -8.17 10.08 16.89
C GLU A 59 -7.71 11.53 16.88
N GLN A 60 -6.57 11.80 16.24
CA GLN A 60 -6.08 13.15 16.06
C GLN A 60 -6.73 13.73 14.80
N GLN A 61 -7.56 14.77 14.97
CA GLN A 61 -8.37 15.36 13.90
C GLN A 61 -7.58 16.33 13.00
N TYR A 62 -6.29 16.07 12.71
CA TYR A 62 -5.55 16.85 11.74
C TYR A 62 -5.52 16.17 10.37
N GLN A 63 -5.59 16.98 9.32
CA GLN A 63 -5.40 16.52 7.96
C GLN A 63 -3.90 16.22 7.74
N ILE A 64 -3.60 15.03 7.23
CA ILE A 64 -2.23 14.64 6.90
C ILE A 64 -1.77 15.45 5.69
N CYS A 65 -0.59 16.05 5.80
CA CYS A 65 -0.07 16.96 4.76
C CYS A 65 0.44 16.19 3.52
N ALA A 66 1.17 15.08 3.72
CA ALA A 66 1.71 14.28 2.62
C ALA A 66 1.96 12.83 3.03
N MET A 67 2.81 12.63 4.04
CA MET A 67 3.15 11.32 4.59
C MET A 67 3.28 11.41 6.10
N GLU A 68 2.70 10.46 6.82
CA GLU A 68 2.80 10.32 8.26
C GLU A 68 3.42 8.97 8.61
N TYR A 69 4.28 8.96 9.62
CA TYR A 69 4.93 7.77 10.13
C TYR A 69 4.48 7.48 11.55
N THR A 70 4.04 6.25 11.79
CA THR A 70 3.74 5.73 13.13
C THR A 70 4.33 4.32 13.25
N PHE A 71 4.57 3.84 14.47
CA PHE A 71 4.99 2.46 14.71
C PHE A 71 4.11 1.78 15.75
N ALA A 72 3.94 0.47 15.59
CA ALA A 72 3.29 -0.42 16.52
C ALA A 72 4.32 -1.37 17.13
N ARG A 73 4.17 -1.71 18.41
CA ARG A 73 4.94 -2.76 19.06
C ARG A 73 4.01 -3.88 19.46
N TRP A 74 4.36 -5.11 19.11
CA TRP A 74 3.62 -6.28 19.53
C TRP A 74 4.33 -6.96 20.69
N ASN A 75 3.67 -6.98 21.84
CA ASN A 75 4.07 -7.80 22.98
C ASN A 75 3.23 -9.08 22.95
N ALA A 76 3.84 -10.22 22.60
CA ALA A 76 3.13 -11.48 22.62
C ALA A 76 2.74 -11.81 24.07
N GLY A 77 1.44 -11.83 24.38
CA GLY A 77 0.90 -12.04 25.73
C GLY A 77 1.12 -13.43 26.34
N ASN A 78 2.06 -14.24 25.82
CA ASN A 78 2.42 -15.52 26.41
C ASN A 78 3.54 -15.31 27.43
N VAL A 79 3.37 -15.83 28.64
CA VAL A 79 4.32 -15.75 29.77
C VAL A 79 5.73 -16.27 29.41
N ARG A 80 5.86 -17.15 28.41
CA ARG A 80 7.16 -17.62 27.87
C ARG A 80 7.90 -16.59 27.00
N ALA A 81 7.19 -15.63 26.40
CA ALA A 81 7.78 -14.56 25.60
C ALA A 81 8.24 -13.35 26.43
N VAL A 82 7.89 -13.28 27.72
CA VAL A 82 8.43 -12.25 28.63
C VAL A 82 9.90 -12.52 28.96
N LEU A 83 10.38 -13.75 28.76
CA LEU A 83 11.77 -14.16 28.96
C LEU A 83 12.60 -14.14 27.67
N CYS A 84 11.96 -13.98 26.50
CA CYS A 84 12.63 -13.87 25.20
C CYS A 84 12.36 -12.48 24.63
N GLU A 85 13.39 -11.66 24.51
CA GLU A 85 13.34 -10.26 24.06
C GLU A 85 12.97 -10.09 22.56
N GLU A 86 12.07 -10.89 22.01
CA GLU A 86 11.63 -10.78 20.61
C GLU A 86 10.48 -9.77 20.48
N LYS A 87 10.80 -8.49 20.71
CA LYS A 87 9.88 -7.38 20.45
C LYS A 87 9.73 -7.19 18.94
N LYS A 88 8.57 -7.54 18.38
CA LYS A 88 8.27 -7.24 16.97
C LYS A 88 7.81 -5.80 16.81
N ILE A 89 8.39 -5.10 15.83
CA ILE A 89 8.11 -3.71 15.52
C ILE A 89 7.46 -3.63 14.14
N GLY A 90 6.34 -2.93 14.06
CA GLY A 90 5.63 -2.67 12.82
C GLY A 90 5.69 -1.18 12.47
N HIS A 91 6.41 -0.82 11.42
CA HIS A 91 6.44 0.53 10.86
C HIS A 91 5.21 0.75 9.99
N ILE A 92 4.47 1.83 10.21
CA ILE A 92 3.25 2.18 9.50
C ILE A 92 3.47 3.54 8.84
N TYR A 93 3.44 3.55 7.52
CA TYR A 93 3.51 4.77 6.71
C TYR A 93 2.13 5.04 6.14
N GLN A 94 1.55 6.20 6.43
CA GLN A 94 0.31 6.65 5.82
C GLN A 94 0.63 7.73 4.80
N ILE A 95 0.28 7.48 3.54
CA ILE A 95 0.49 8.40 2.43
C ILE A 95 -0.88 8.85 1.90
N GLU A 96 -1.05 10.16 1.75
CA GLU A 96 -2.24 10.71 1.09
C GLU A 96 -2.13 10.67 -0.44
N ASP A 97 -3.28 10.60 -1.10
CA ASP A 97 -3.35 10.62 -2.57
C ASP A 97 -3.09 12.05 -3.08
N GLY A 98 -2.05 12.21 -3.91
CA GLY A 98 -1.56 13.51 -4.38
C GLY A 98 -0.49 13.39 -5.47
N LEU A 99 -0.11 14.54 -6.06
CA LEU A 99 0.77 14.61 -7.23
C LEU A 99 2.16 13.98 -7.02
N ASP A 100 2.71 14.12 -5.81
CA ASP A 100 4.03 13.57 -5.43
C ASP A 100 3.97 12.20 -4.74
N PHE A 101 2.83 11.52 -4.80
CA PHE A 101 2.60 10.22 -4.16
C PHE A 101 3.75 9.21 -4.40
N ILE A 102 4.18 9.09 -5.66
CA ILE A 102 5.23 8.12 -6.04
C ILE A 102 6.60 8.48 -5.44
N ASN A 103 6.90 9.76 -5.25
CA ASN A 103 8.16 10.21 -4.66
C ASN A 103 8.17 9.90 -3.16
N LEU A 104 7.04 10.08 -2.49
CA LEU A 104 6.85 9.69 -1.08
C LEU A 104 6.96 8.17 -0.92
N PHE A 105 6.31 7.39 -1.79
CA PHE A 105 6.40 5.93 -1.77
C PHE A 105 7.86 5.45 -1.94
N LYS A 106 8.60 6.05 -2.88
CA LYS A 106 10.03 5.75 -3.12
C LYS A 106 10.95 6.14 -1.96
N SER A 107 10.54 7.10 -1.12
CA SER A 107 11.32 7.51 0.05
C SER A 107 11.33 6.46 1.16
N ILE A 108 10.37 5.53 1.14
CA ILE A 108 10.30 4.42 2.10
C ILE A 108 11.37 3.39 1.75
N ARG A 109 12.21 3.05 2.73
CA ARG A 109 13.32 2.11 2.59
C ARG A 109 12.81 0.67 2.47
N LEU A 110 12.44 0.27 1.25
CA LEU A 110 11.94 -1.08 0.94
C LEU A 110 13.03 -2.07 0.54
N ASP A 111 14.22 -1.60 0.14
CA ASP A 111 15.27 -2.42 -0.47
C ASP A 111 15.55 -3.71 0.32
N ASN A 112 15.78 -3.65 1.62
CA ASN A 112 16.12 -4.84 2.41
C ASN A 112 14.92 -5.50 3.11
N MET A 113 13.74 -4.87 3.03
CA MET A 113 12.56 -5.22 3.82
C MET A 113 11.40 -5.76 2.99
N MET A 114 11.59 -6.01 1.69
CA MET A 114 10.52 -6.46 0.79
C MET A 114 9.78 -7.72 1.27
N ASN A 115 10.48 -8.63 1.97
CA ASN A 115 9.88 -9.85 2.54
C ASN A 115 8.92 -9.57 3.72
N ASN A 116 9.16 -8.47 4.44
CA ASN A 116 8.39 -8.05 5.60
C ASN A 116 7.55 -6.79 5.33
N ALA A 117 7.47 -6.34 4.07
CA ALA A 117 6.68 -5.21 3.64
C ALA A 117 5.28 -5.65 3.17
N ALA A 118 4.28 -4.78 3.33
CA ALA A 118 2.94 -4.96 2.79
C ALA A 118 2.31 -3.60 2.46
N VAL A 119 1.35 -3.61 1.54
CA VAL A 119 0.64 -2.41 1.09
C VAL A 119 -0.87 -2.59 1.32
N ILE A 120 -1.50 -1.57 1.87
CA ILE A 120 -2.95 -1.44 1.97
C ILE A 120 -3.39 -0.20 1.18
N VAL A 121 -4.28 -0.42 0.21
CA VAL A 121 -4.93 0.64 -0.56
C VAL A 121 -6.37 0.75 -0.09
N MET A 122 -6.73 1.89 0.50
CA MET A 122 -8.09 2.19 0.92
C MET A 122 -8.81 3.04 -0.13
N VAL A 123 -10.04 2.65 -0.47
CA VAL A 123 -10.89 3.38 -1.40
C VAL A 123 -12.22 3.71 -0.74
N ASN A 124 -12.74 4.92 -0.98
CA ASN A 124 -14.02 5.35 -0.47
C ASN A 124 -15.16 4.73 -1.31
N LEU A 125 -15.92 3.78 -0.76
CA LEU A 125 -17.05 3.17 -1.47
C LEU A 125 -18.23 4.13 -1.68
N ALA A 126 -18.29 5.24 -0.95
CA ALA A 126 -19.31 6.26 -1.13
C ALA A 126 -19.08 7.12 -2.40
N GLU A 127 -17.85 7.18 -2.90
CA GLU A 127 -17.44 7.96 -4.08
C GLU A 127 -16.90 7.05 -5.18
N PRO A 128 -17.77 6.27 -5.87
CA PRO A 128 -17.33 5.26 -6.81
C PRO A 128 -16.60 5.79 -8.04
N SER A 129 -16.78 7.06 -8.41
CA SER A 129 -16.16 7.67 -9.60
C SER A 129 -14.63 7.66 -9.56
N GLU A 130 -14.03 7.81 -8.37
CA GLU A 130 -12.57 7.92 -8.23
C GLU A 130 -11.89 6.56 -8.03
N ILE A 131 -12.64 5.56 -7.55
CA ILE A 131 -12.11 4.24 -7.14
C ILE A 131 -11.24 3.61 -8.22
N TRP A 132 -11.73 3.54 -9.45
CA TRP A 132 -11.02 2.85 -10.53
C TRP A 132 -9.72 3.58 -10.89
N THR A 133 -9.82 4.89 -11.11
CA THR A 133 -8.68 5.74 -11.49
C THR A 133 -7.58 5.69 -10.42
N THR A 134 -7.95 5.85 -9.14
CA THR A 134 -6.99 5.78 -8.02
C THR A 134 -6.32 4.41 -7.94
N LEU A 135 -7.08 3.31 -8.03
CA LEU A 135 -6.50 1.96 -7.97
C LEU A 135 -5.58 1.69 -9.16
N GLU A 136 -5.99 2.03 -10.38
CA GLU A 136 -5.21 1.78 -11.60
C GLU A 136 -3.89 2.56 -11.59
N GLN A 137 -3.94 3.87 -11.30
CA GLN A 137 -2.74 4.72 -11.22
C GLN A 137 -1.80 4.25 -10.12
N PHE A 138 -2.34 4.00 -8.91
CA PHE A 138 -1.57 3.52 -7.78
C PHE A 138 -0.86 2.20 -8.10
N LEU A 139 -1.62 1.20 -8.57
CA LEU A 139 -1.09 -0.14 -8.82
C LEU A 139 -0.04 -0.12 -9.92
N SER A 140 -0.23 0.68 -10.97
CA SER A 140 0.76 0.81 -12.05
C SER A 140 2.07 1.44 -11.55
N MET A 141 1.99 2.62 -10.91
CA MET A 141 3.19 3.37 -10.49
C MET A 141 4.02 2.61 -9.45
N THR A 142 3.36 2.01 -8.48
CA THR A 142 4.03 1.30 -7.38
C THR A 142 4.59 -0.05 -7.83
N ARG A 143 3.87 -0.78 -8.70
CA ARG A 143 4.34 -2.05 -9.26
C ARG A 143 5.63 -1.88 -10.04
N ASP A 144 5.71 -0.87 -10.90
CA ASP A 144 6.93 -0.62 -11.70
C ASP A 144 8.14 -0.34 -10.82
N TYR A 145 7.94 0.41 -9.74
CA TYR A 145 9.00 0.66 -8.77
C TYR A 145 9.39 -0.59 -7.98
N LEU A 146 8.42 -1.36 -7.48
CA LEU A 146 8.69 -2.60 -6.74
C LEU A 146 9.37 -3.66 -7.60
N LEU A 147 9.03 -3.76 -8.88
CA LEU A 147 9.72 -4.65 -9.81
C LEU A 147 11.18 -4.22 -10.02
N LYS A 148 11.45 -2.92 -10.15
CA LYS A 148 12.83 -2.40 -10.20
C LYS A 148 13.61 -2.69 -8.92
N LEU A 149 12.96 -2.62 -7.75
CA LEU A 149 13.60 -3.00 -6.48
C LEU A 149 13.89 -4.50 -6.42
N LEU A 150 12.93 -5.31 -6.85
CA LEU A 150 13.03 -6.76 -6.87
C LEU A 150 14.15 -7.25 -7.81
N MET A 151 14.39 -6.57 -8.94
CA MET A 151 15.51 -6.85 -9.84
C MET A 151 16.89 -6.48 -9.26
N LYS A 152 16.94 -5.65 -8.22
CA LYS A 152 18.18 -5.31 -7.50
C LYS A 152 18.47 -6.24 -6.32
N GLN A 153 17.51 -7.09 -5.95
CA GLN A 153 17.67 -8.05 -4.86
C GLN A 153 18.56 -9.22 -5.26
N ASN A 154 19.06 -9.95 -4.27
CA ASN A 154 19.70 -11.24 -4.48
C ASN A 154 18.72 -12.25 -5.11
N ASP A 155 19.21 -13.07 -6.06
CA ASP A 155 18.40 -14.06 -6.80
C ASP A 155 17.57 -14.97 -5.87
N ASN A 156 18.12 -15.39 -4.73
CA ASN A 156 17.43 -16.23 -3.75
C ASN A 156 16.20 -15.53 -3.14
N VAL A 157 16.33 -14.24 -2.78
CA VAL A 157 15.25 -13.44 -2.18
C VAL A 157 14.20 -13.15 -3.24
N GLN A 158 14.64 -12.80 -4.45
CA GLN A 158 13.77 -12.59 -5.59
C GLN A 158 12.90 -13.82 -5.88
N GLU A 159 13.51 -15.01 -5.99
CA GLU A 159 12.78 -16.24 -6.26
C GLU A 159 11.81 -16.60 -5.11
N MET A 160 12.22 -16.38 -3.86
CA MET A 160 11.36 -16.60 -2.69
C MET A 160 10.12 -15.69 -2.72
N LEU A 161 10.27 -14.41 -3.06
CA LEU A 161 9.15 -13.46 -3.16
C LEU A 161 8.20 -13.83 -4.30
N ILE A 162 8.74 -14.16 -5.48
CA ILE A 162 7.95 -14.59 -6.64
C ILE A 162 7.16 -15.86 -6.31
N ARG A 163 7.81 -16.86 -5.70
CA ARG A 163 7.15 -18.11 -5.28
C ARG A 163 6.06 -17.84 -4.24
N LYS A 164 6.31 -16.97 -3.24
CA LYS A 164 5.30 -16.59 -2.25
C LYS A 164 4.07 -15.94 -2.88
N ALA A 165 4.28 -15.02 -3.83
CA ALA A 165 3.19 -14.35 -4.53
C ALA A 165 2.42 -15.29 -5.48
N ALA A 166 3.10 -16.26 -6.09
CA ALA A 166 2.51 -17.23 -7.00
C ALA A 166 1.81 -18.42 -6.28
N LYS A 167 2.17 -18.71 -5.03
CA LYS A 167 1.66 -19.84 -4.25
C LYS A 167 0.13 -19.98 -4.23
N PRO A 168 -0.66 -18.90 -4.05
CA PRO A 168 -2.12 -19.01 -4.07
C PRO A 168 -2.70 -19.42 -5.44
N TYR A 169 -1.91 -19.26 -6.52
CA TYR A 169 -2.33 -19.45 -7.90
C TYR A 169 -1.67 -20.66 -8.59
N GLU A 170 -0.90 -21.48 -7.86
CA GLU A 170 -0.16 -22.62 -8.44
C GLU A 170 -1.07 -23.61 -9.18
N SER A 171 -2.22 -23.93 -8.60
CA SER A 171 -3.24 -24.83 -9.15
C SER A 171 -4.47 -24.10 -9.71
N HIS A 172 -4.41 -22.77 -9.87
CA HIS A 172 -5.57 -21.95 -10.19
C HIS A 172 -5.78 -21.81 -11.72
N PRO A 173 -7.02 -21.87 -12.23
CA PRO A 173 -7.29 -21.75 -13.67
C PRO A 173 -6.84 -20.41 -14.28
N ASP A 174 -6.87 -19.34 -13.48
CA ASP A 174 -6.55 -17.98 -13.94
C ASP A 174 -5.06 -17.61 -13.83
N LYS A 175 -4.17 -18.58 -13.56
CA LYS A 175 -2.73 -18.35 -13.37
C LYS A 175 -2.05 -17.54 -14.49
N ARG A 176 -2.55 -17.66 -15.74
CA ARG A 176 -2.00 -16.94 -16.91
C ARG A 176 -2.39 -15.47 -16.96
N ILE A 177 -3.54 -15.10 -16.38
CA ILE A 177 -4.11 -13.76 -16.46
C ILE A 177 -3.73 -12.95 -15.23
N VAL A 178 -3.66 -13.60 -14.07
CA VAL A 178 -3.26 -12.96 -12.81
C VAL A 178 -1.79 -12.55 -12.87
N LYS A 179 -1.52 -11.31 -12.47
CA LYS A 179 -0.16 -10.79 -12.29
C LYS A 179 -0.01 -10.40 -10.81
N PRO A 180 0.43 -11.34 -9.94
CA PRO A 180 0.56 -11.10 -8.51
C PRO A 180 1.43 -9.89 -8.23
N TYR A 181 1.03 -9.10 -7.25
CA TYR A 181 1.79 -7.94 -6.79
C TYR A 181 3.09 -8.41 -6.09
N PRO A 182 4.24 -7.73 -6.26
CA PRO A 182 5.53 -8.21 -5.75
C PRO A 182 5.62 -8.39 -4.22
N ILE A 183 4.79 -7.66 -3.48
CA ILE A 183 4.64 -7.74 -2.03
C ILE A 183 3.16 -7.98 -1.67
N PRO A 184 2.82 -8.44 -0.47
CA PRO A 184 1.43 -8.56 -0.03
C PRO A 184 0.64 -7.25 -0.21
N LEU A 185 -0.51 -7.34 -0.87
CA LEU A 185 -1.40 -6.23 -1.16
C LEU A 185 -2.80 -6.50 -0.59
N CYS A 186 -3.41 -5.49 0.03
CA CYS A 186 -4.82 -5.51 0.38
C CYS A 186 -5.53 -4.26 -0.12
N ILE A 187 -6.69 -4.45 -0.72
CA ILE A 187 -7.61 -3.39 -1.11
C ILE A 187 -8.73 -3.35 -0.08
N ILE A 188 -8.93 -2.20 0.56
CA ILE A 188 -9.99 -2.00 1.54
C ILE A 188 -11.02 -1.00 0.99
N GLY A 189 -12.27 -1.43 0.88
CA GLY A 189 -13.39 -0.53 0.62
C GLY A 189 -13.89 0.08 1.93
N GLY A 190 -13.60 1.35 2.18
CA GLY A 190 -14.08 2.12 3.32
C GLY A 190 -15.54 2.56 3.16
N ASN A 191 -16.11 3.14 4.23
CA ASN A 191 -17.46 3.73 4.24
C ASN A 191 -18.57 2.76 3.79
N TYR A 192 -18.44 1.47 4.12
CA TYR A 192 -19.41 0.45 3.69
C TYR A 192 -20.84 0.70 4.19
N SER A 193 -21.02 1.42 5.31
CA SER A 193 -22.35 1.83 5.79
C SER A 193 -23.12 2.69 4.80
N ASP A 194 -22.42 3.55 4.06
CA ASP A 194 -23.06 4.47 3.12
C ASP A 194 -23.23 3.77 1.76
N PHE A 195 -22.28 2.89 1.42
CA PHE A 195 -22.39 1.97 0.30
C PHE A 195 -23.64 1.07 0.38
N GLN A 196 -24.05 0.65 1.58
CA GLN A 196 -25.27 -0.15 1.78
C GLN A 196 -26.56 0.52 1.29
N ASN A 197 -26.57 1.84 1.10
CA ASN A 197 -27.76 2.57 0.64
C ASN A 197 -27.78 2.82 -0.88
N ILE A 198 -26.70 2.46 -1.61
CA ILE A 198 -26.61 2.64 -3.06
C ILE A 198 -27.55 1.67 -3.79
N GLU A 199 -27.98 2.04 -5.00
CA GLU A 199 -28.74 1.18 -5.92
C GLU A 199 -28.07 -0.20 -6.12
N PRO A 200 -28.84 -1.30 -6.13
CA PRO A 200 -28.29 -2.65 -6.19
C PRO A 200 -27.51 -2.94 -7.49
N GLU A 201 -27.88 -2.31 -8.61
CA GLU A 201 -27.16 -2.46 -9.88
C GLU A 201 -25.74 -1.87 -9.81
N LYS A 202 -25.63 -0.64 -9.28
CA LYS A 202 -24.34 0.03 -9.04
C LYS A 202 -23.48 -0.76 -8.05
N LYS A 203 -24.07 -1.29 -6.97
CA LYS A 203 -23.36 -2.14 -6.01
C LYS A 203 -22.77 -3.39 -6.66
N LYS A 204 -23.55 -4.08 -7.49
CA LYS A 204 -23.08 -5.28 -8.22
C LYS A 204 -21.85 -4.96 -9.06
N ILE A 205 -21.87 -3.84 -9.79
CA ILE A 205 -20.75 -3.42 -10.62
C ILE A 205 -19.53 -3.09 -9.75
N ILE A 206 -19.67 -2.32 -8.67
CA ILE A 206 -18.56 -1.97 -7.77
C ILE A 206 -17.94 -3.22 -7.14
N CYS A 207 -18.76 -4.11 -6.59
CA CYS A 207 -18.29 -5.37 -6.00
C CYS A 207 -17.58 -6.23 -7.03
N ARG A 208 -18.14 -6.36 -8.24
CA ARG A 208 -17.54 -7.13 -9.34
C ARG A 208 -16.18 -6.55 -9.75
N SER A 209 -16.11 -5.25 -9.98
CA SER A 209 -14.89 -4.54 -10.39
C SER A 209 -13.79 -4.63 -9.32
N LEU A 210 -14.12 -4.40 -8.05
CA LEU A 210 -13.15 -4.52 -6.95
C LEU A 210 -12.65 -5.95 -6.77
N ARG A 211 -13.54 -6.95 -6.85
CA ARG A 211 -13.16 -8.37 -6.79
C ARG A 211 -12.23 -8.74 -7.93
N LEU A 212 -12.52 -8.23 -9.14
CA LEU A 212 -11.68 -8.47 -10.31
C LEU A 212 -10.30 -7.86 -10.16
N ILE A 213 -10.19 -6.57 -9.79
CA ILE A 213 -8.90 -5.90 -9.57
C ILE A 213 -8.10 -6.65 -8.50
N ALA A 214 -8.73 -6.99 -7.38
CA ALA A 214 -8.06 -7.73 -6.31
C ALA A 214 -7.54 -9.08 -6.81
N HIS A 215 -8.37 -9.84 -7.52
CA HIS A 215 -7.97 -11.14 -8.06
C HIS A 215 -6.83 -11.05 -9.07
N LEU A 216 -6.89 -10.10 -10.01
CA LEU A 216 -5.86 -9.89 -11.03
C LEU A 216 -4.50 -9.50 -10.44
N ASN A 217 -4.52 -8.81 -9.30
CA ASN A 217 -3.31 -8.35 -8.60
C ASN A 217 -2.86 -9.32 -7.50
N GLY A 218 -3.59 -10.41 -7.23
CA GLY A 218 -3.30 -11.30 -6.10
C GLY A 218 -3.48 -10.64 -4.74
N ALA A 219 -4.40 -9.68 -4.63
CA ALA A 219 -4.65 -8.90 -3.42
C ALA A 219 -5.80 -9.48 -2.58
N THR A 220 -5.76 -9.22 -1.28
CA THR A 220 -6.92 -9.42 -0.39
C THR A 220 -7.90 -8.26 -0.58
N LEU A 221 -9.20 -8.54 -0.75
CA LEU A 221 -10.25 -7.52 -0.76
C LEU A 221 -11.05 -7.58 0.53
N GLN A 222 -11.27 -6.45 1.18
CA GLN A 222 -12.12 -6.35 2.36
C GLN A 222 -12.97 -5.07 2.37
N PHE A 223 -14.23 -5.16 2.77
CA PHE A 223 -15.04 -3.98 3.10
C PHE A 223 -14.98 -3.66 4.59
N LEU A 224 -14.90 -2.36 4.88
CA LEU A 224 -14.74 -1.79 6.21
C LEU A 224 -15.80 -0.70 6.42
N SER A 225 -16.34 -0.65 7.64
CA SER A 225 -17.11 0.50 8.12
C SER A 225 -16.84 0.66 9.62
N PHE A 226 -16.57 1.89 10.03
CA PHE A 226 -16.39 2.23 11.44
C PHE A 226 -17.71 2.29 12.23
N LYS A 227 -18.86 2.15 11.55
CA LYS A 227 -20.17 2.02 12.19
C LYS A 227 -20.48 0.57 12.62
N MET A 228 -19.62 -0.39 12.27
CA MET A 228 -19.83 -1.83 12.54
C MET A 228 -18.59 -2.47 13.16
N ASP A 229 -18.65 -2.80 14.45
CA ASP A 229 -17.52 -3.35 15.22
C ASP A 229 -16.93 -4.62 14.62
N SER A 230 -17.78 -5.51 14.08
CA SER A 230 -17.33 -6.76 13.45
C SER A 230 -16.38 -6.54 12.27
N LEU A 231 -16.55 -5.44 11.52
CA LEU A 231 -15.66 -5.09 10.40
C LEU A 231 -14.38 -4.44 10.88
N ILE A 232 -14.44 -3.64 11.94
CA ILE A 232 -13.26 -3.04 12.57
C ILE A 232 -12.32 -4.13 13.09
N VAL A 233 -12.85 -5.15 13.78
CA VAL A 233 -12.07 -6.29 14.26
C VAL A 233 -11.36 -7.02 13.10
N ARG A 234 -12.05 -7.22 11.97
CA ARG A 234 -11.43 -7.82 10.78
C ARG A 234 -10.35 -6.92 10.18
N GLY A 235 -10.59 -5.60 10.11
CA GLY A 235 -9.59 -4.63 9.63
C GLY A 235 -8.33 -4.65 10.49
N ARG A 236 -8.48 -4.66 11.82
CA ARG A 236 -7.36 -4.82 12.76
C ARG A 236 -6.61 -6.15 12.55
N ALA A 237 -7.34 -7.25 12.31
CA ALA A 237 -6.73 -8.54 12.03
C ALA A 237 -5.87 -8.53 10.75
N VAL A 238 -6.28 -7.82 9.69
CA VAL A 238 -5.44 -7.63 8.48
C VAL A 238 -4.16 -6.85 8.79
N PHE A 239 -4.26 -5.77 9.56
CA PHE A 239 -3.08 -5.01 10.02
C PHE A 239 -2.12 -5.91 10.82
N SER A 240 -2.65 -6.65 11.79
CA SER A 240 -1.87 -7.60 12.59
C SER A 240 -1.28 -8.73 11.75
N HIS A 241 -1.95 -9.18 10.69
CA HIS A 241 -1.42 -10.21 9.80
C HIS A 241 -0.22 -9.68 9.01
N PHE A 242 -0.31 -8.48 8.46
CA PHE A 242 0.77 -7.91 7.68
C PHE A 242 1.99 -7.53 8.53
N LEU A 243 1.76 -6.90 9.69
CA LEU A 243 2.82 -6.46 10.59
C LEU A 243 3.43 -7.59 11.43
N PHE A 244 2.62 -8.54 11.91
CA PHE A 244 3.08 -9.51 12.91
C PHE A 244 2.90 -10.97 12.49
N LYS A 245 2.43 -11.21 11.26
CA LYS A 245 2.18 -12.55 10.69
C LYS A 245 1.21 -13.39 11.50
N THR A 246 0.23 -12.76 12.15
CA THR A 246 -0.88 -13.42 12.85
C THR A 246 -1.76 -14.21 11.87
N SER A 247 -2.57 -15.15 12.35
CA SER A 247 -3.47 -15.91 11.48
C SER A 247 -4.64 -15.03 10.99
N LEU A 248 -4.90 -15.08 9.68
CA LEU A 248 -6.04 -14.41 9.07
C LEU A 248 -7.23 -15.37 8.91
N SER A 249 -8.45 -14.84 8.95
CA SER A 249 -9.65 -15.64 8.69
C SER A 249 -9.66 -16.18 7.26
N LYS A 250 -10.01 -17.45 7.10
CA LYS A 250 -10.21 -18.09 5.77
C LYS A 250 -11.65 -17.97 5.26
N SER A 251 -12.53 -17.28 5.99
CA SER A 251 -13.90 -17.01 5.56
C SER A 251 -13.92 -16.31 4.21
N ILE A 252 -14.87 -16.62 3.34
CA ILE A 252 -15.04 -15.93 2.06
C ILE A 252 -16.45 -15.35 2.01
N SER A 253 -16.58 -14.09 1.63
CA SER A 253 -17.87 -13.40 1.46
C SER A 253 -17.83 -12.63 0.14
N THR A 254 -18.61 -13.08 -0.84
CA THR A 254 -18.66 -12.53 -2.20
C THR A 254 -20.00 -11.89 -2.55
N ASP A 255 -20.99 -12.00 -1.66
CA ASP A 255 -22.34 -11.46 -1.82
C ASP A 255 -22.30 -9.92 -1.78
N PHE A 256 -22.91 -9.28 -2.78
CA PHE A 256 -22.98 -7.82 -2.88
C PHE A 256 -23.85 -7.17 -1.80
N ASN A 257 -24.73 -7.93 -1.15
CA ASN A 257 -25.53 -7.46 -0.01
C ASN A 257 -24.78 -7.56 1.32
N LYS A 258 -23.66 -8.29 1.36
CA LYS A 258 -22.84 -8.47 2.56
C LYS A 258 -21.51 -7.76 2.40
N PRO A 259 -20.79 -7.47 3.49
CA PRO A 259 -19.43 -6.96 3.40
C PRO A 259 -18.55 -7.99 2.69
N VAL A 260 -17.93 -7.58 1.59
CA VAL A 260 -17.08 -8.45 0.78
C VAL A 260 -15.78 -8.71 1.52
N TYR A 261 -15.34 -9.96 1.52
CA TYR A 261 -14.06 -10.38 2.07
C TYR A 261 -13.53 -11.57 1.27
N VAL A 262 -12.40 -11.38 0.61
CA VAL A 262 -11.83 -12.34 -0.34
C VAL A 262 -10.32 -12.35 -0.17
N ASN A 263 -9.75 -13.53 0.06
CA ASN A 263 -8.30 -13.73 0.11
C ASN A 263 -7.74 -14.06 -1.29
N PRO A 264 -6.43 -13.84 -1.53
CA PRO A 264 -5.79 -14.21 -2.79
C PRO A 264 -6.00 -15.69 -3.13
N GLY A 265 -6.35 -15.98 -4.38
CA GLY A 265 -6.62 -17.34 -4.88
C GLY A 265 -7.95 -17.97 -4.43
N ALA A 266 -8.77 -17.28 -3.63
CA ALA A 266 -10.07 -17.78 -3.20
C ALA A 266 -11.21 -17.47 -4.19
N ASP A 267 -11.00 -16.51 -5.09
CA ASP A 267 -11.96 -16.11 -6.12
C ASP A 267 -11.50 -16.58 -7.50
N SER A 268 -12.39 -16.57 -8.49
CA SER A 268 -12.01 -16.84 -9.88
C SER A 268 -12.76 -15.95 -10.85
N ILE A 269 -12.13 -15.66 -11.99
CA ILE A 269 -12.70 -14.80 -13.04
C ILE A 269 -14.07 -15.33 -13.48
N SER A 270 -14.21 -16.65 -13.62
CA SER A 270 -15.48 -17.31 -13.96
C SER A 270 -16.60 -17.14 -12.93
N ILE A 271 -16.26 -16.99 -11.64
CA ILE A 271 -17.24 -16.77 -10.57
C ILE A 271 -17.56 -15.28 -10.45
N ILE A 272 -16.59 -14.41 -10.71
CA ILE A 272 -16.77 -12.95 -10.68
C ILE A 272 -17.66 -12.49 -11.83
N ASP A 273 -17.40 -13.00 -13.04
CA ASP A 273 -18.21 -12.72 -14.22
C ASP A 273 -18.17 -13.89 -15.19
N SER A 274 -19.30 -14.59 -15.30
CA SER A 274 -19.48 -15.71 -16.22
C SER A 274 -19.43 -15.30 -17.70
N ASN A 275 -19.57 -14.01 -18.00
CA ASN A 275 -19.55 -13.49 -19.37
C ASN A 275 -18.14 -13.30 -19.91
N ILE A 276 -17.10 -13.49 -19.10
CA ILE A 276 -15.72 -13.44 -19.57
C ILE A 276 -15.46 -14.69 -20.40
N VAL A 277 -15.54 -14.54 -21.72
CA VAL A 277 -15.06 -15.54 -22.67
C VAL A 277 -13.55 -15.63 -22.48
N ARG A 278 -13.07 -16.69 -21.83
CA ARG A 278 -11.64 -17.02 -21.75
C ARG A 278 -11.15 -17.37 -23.17
N SER A 279 -10.84 -16.36 -23.97
CA SER A 279 -10.09 -16.55 -25.21
C SER A 279 -8.61 -16.73 -24.88
N GLU A 280 -7.87 -17.45 -25.71
CA GLU A 280 -6.40 -17.59 -25.57
C GLU A 280 -5.67 -16.22 -25.61
N SER A 281 -6.33 -15.18 -26.13
CA SER A 281 -5.85 -13.81 -26.20
C SER A 281 -6.18 -12.94 -24.97
N THR A 282 -6.92 -13.45 -23.98
CA THR A 282 -7.31 -12.65 -22.81
C THR A 282 -6.10 -12.41 -21.90
N THR A 283 -5.57 -11.19 -21.90
CA THR A 283 -4.45 -10.78 -21.04
C THR A 283 -4.92 -9.91 -19.87
N TYR A 284 -4.06 -9.75 -18.87
CA TYR A 284 -4.25 -8.82 -17.76
C TYR A 284 -4.66 -7.41 -18.25
N GLU A 285 -3.94 -6.88 -19.23
CA GLU A 285 -4.15 -5.54 -19.77
C GLU A 285 -5.53 -5.39 -20.43
N THR A 286 -5.94 -6.39 -21.21
CA THR A 286 -7.24 -6.38 -21.88
C THR A 286 -8.37 -6.39 -20.86
N VAL A 287 -8.28 -7.25 -19.83
CA VAL A 287 -9.31 -7.34 -18.79
C VAL A 287 -9.37 -6.02 -17.99
N MET A 288 -8.23 -5.49 -17.57
CA MET A 288 -8.19 -4.23 -16.83
C MET A 288 -8.80 -3.08 -17.64
N LYS A 289 -8.46 -2.96 -18.93
CA LYS A 289 -8.97 -1.89 -19.79
C LYS A 289 -10.48 -2.01 -20.05
N THR A 290 -10.99 -3.20 -20.33
CA THR A 290 -12.41 -3.42 -20.61
C THR A 290 -13.28 -3.10 -19.40
N TYR A 291 -12.95 -3.63 -18.23
CA TYR A 291 -13.71 -3.38 -17.01
C TYR A 291 -13.54 -1.96 -16.48
N GLY A 292 -12.38 -1.35 -16.72
CA GLY A 292 -12.17 0.07 -16.42
C GLY A 292 -13.04 0.98 -17.26
N ALA A 293 -13.11 0.72 -18.57
CA ALA A 293 -14.00 1.46 -19.47
C ALA A 293 -15.48 1.29 -19.08
N GLU A 294 -15.92 0.08 -18.75
CA GLU A 294 -17.29 -0.18 -18.28
C GLU A 294 -17.58 0.58 -16.98
N PHE A 295 -16.70 0.45 -15.98
CA PHE A 295 -16.85 1.11 -14.69
C PHE A 295 -16.89 2.63 -14.83
N MET A 296 -15.93 3.21 -15.56
CA MET A 296 -15.88 4.65 -15.82
C MET A 296 -17.11 5.12 -16.61
N SER A 297 -17.61 4.36 -17.58
CA SER A 297 -18.80 4.76 -18.34
C SER A 297 -20.07 4.88 -17.50
N ILE A 298 -20.12 4.18 -16.37
CA ILE A 298 -21.27 4.15 -15.46
C ILE A 298 -21.11 5.21 -14.36
N PHE A 299 -19.91 5.38 -13.81
CA PHE A 299 -19.66 6.23 -12.64
C PHE A 299 -19.06 7.61 -12.98
N ASN A 300 -18.38 7.79 -14.12
CA ASN A 300 -17.85 9.10 -14.56
C ASN A 300 -18.89 9.93 -15.33
N LYS A 301 -20.18 9.57 -15.30
CA LYS A 301 -21.28 10.41 -15.79
C LYS A 301 -21.64 11.56 -14.84
N LYS A 302 -20.71 12.02 -14.00
CA LYS A 302 -20.86 13.29 -13.28
C LYS A 302 -20.22 14.41 -14.09
N GLU A 303 -21.02 15.45 -14.28
CA GLU A 303 -20.81 16.62 -15.09
C GLU A 303 -19.44 17.26 -14.88
N ASN A 304 -18.89 17.79 -15.97
CA ASN A 304 -17.80 18.76 -15.97
C ASN A 304 -18.21 20.01 -15.17
N THR A 305 -18.15 19.95 -13.85
CA THR A 305 -18.23 21.13 -12.99
C THR A 305 -17.09 21.05 -12.01
N ASN A 306 -15.93 21.44 -12.52
CA ASN A 306 -15.01 22.40 -11.92
C ASN A 306 -13.67 22.18 -12.62
N LYS A 307 -13.58 22.71 -13.85
CA LYS A 307 -12.30 23.25 -14.28
C LYS A 307 -11.90 24.22 -13.17
N ILE A 308 -10.95 23.82 -12.34
CA ILE A 308 -10.24 24.78 -11.52
C ILE A 308 -9.73 25.79 -12.53
N ASP A 309 -10.17 27.03 -12.40
CA ASP A 309 -9.71 28.14 -13.22
C ASP A 309 -8.18 28.24 -13.03
N GLU A 310 -7.43 27.56 -13.89
CA GLU A 310 -5.99 27.75 -14.10
C GLU A 310 -5.69 29.23 -14.45
N GLN A 311 -6.72 30.03 -14.73
CA GLN A 311 -6.65 31.46 -14.95
C GLN A 311 -6.47 32.30 -13.68
N LEU A 312 -6.66 31.77 -12.46
CA LEU A 312 -6.44 32.56 -11.24
C LEU A 312 -4.95 32.67 -10.83
N PHE A 313 -4.07 31.83 -11.39
CA PHE A 313 -2.62 31.90 -11.19
C PHE A 313 -1.86 32.50 -12.38
N ALA A 314 -2.55 32.80 -13.48
CA ALA A 314 -1.98 33.63 -14.53
C ALA A 314 -1.82 35.02 -13.95
N ALA A 315 -0.57 35.36 -13.62
CA ALA A 315 -0.15 36.65 -13.11
C ALA A 315 -0.85 37.77 -13.89
N ASN A 316 -1.83 38.42 -13.26
CA ASN A 316 -2.33 39.69 -13.76
C ASN A 316 -1.16 40.66 -13.73
N GLU A 317 -0.58 40.93 -14.90
CA GLU A 317 0.52 41.87 -15.19
C GLU A 317 0.18 43.34 -14.84
N GLN A 318 -0.74 43.61 -13.92
CA GLN A 318 -1.28 44.95 -13.68
C GLN A 318 -0.85 45.63 -12.39
N PHE A 319 -0.07 45.00 -11.52
CA PHE A 319 0.48 45.69 -10.34
C PHE A 319 1.95 45.32 -10.11
N LYS A 320 2.86 46.23 -10.49
CA LYS A 320 4.22 46.25 -9.94
C LYS A 320 4.13 46.74 -8.51
N GLU A 321 3.97 45.81 -7.58
CA GLU A 321 4.12 46.09 -6.16
C GLU A 321 5.57 45.83 -5.79
N GLU A 322 6.31 46.90 -5.47
CA GLU A 322 7.72 46.85 -5.06
C GLU A 322 7.95 45.88 -3.87
N ALA A 323 6.93 45.68 -3.04
CA ALA A 323 6.91 44.69 -1.97
C ALA A 323 6.87 43.24 -2.49
N ILE A 324 6.08 42.94 -3.53
CA ILE A 324 6.02 41.61 -4.16
C ILE A 324 7.31 41.32 -4.91
N ASP A 325 7.86 42.30 -5.63
CA ASP A 325 9.12 42.15 -6.35
C ASP A 325 10.29 41.91 -5.40
N SER A 326 10.34 42.60 -4.26
CA SER A 326 11.34 42.39 -3.21
C SER A 326 11.22 41.00 -2.58
N LEU A 327 10.00 40.56 -2.25
CA LEU A 327 9.75 39.24 -1.69
C LEU A 327 10.10 38.12 -2.69
N LYS A 328 9.80 38.31 -3.97
CA LYS A 328 10.17 37.37 -5.03
C LYS A 328 11.69 37.27 -5.17
N PHE A 329 12.39 38.41 -5.22
CA PHE A 329 13.85 38.44 -5.28
C PHE A 329 14.52 37.75 -4.08
N GLU A 330 14.00 37.99 -2.87
CA GLU A 330 14.52 37.34 -1.65
C GLU A 330 14.31 35.82 -1.72
N ARG A 331 13.12 35.37 -2.12
CA ARG A 331 12.81 33.94 -2.27
C ARG A 331 13.62 33.26 -3.37
N ASP A 332 13.81 33.92 -4.51
CA ASP A 332 14.64 33.41 -5.61
C ASP A 332 16.11 33.30 -5.18
N GLN A 333 16.63 34.27 -4.42
CA GLN A 333 17.99 34.22 -3.89
C GLN A 333 18.16 33.12 -2.83
N GLU A 334 17.16 32.90 -1.96
CA GLU A 334 17.17 31.79 -1.01
C GLU A 334 17.14 30.43 -1.73
N LEU A 335 16.31 30.29 -2.76
CA LEU A 335 16.23 29.11 -3.61
C LEU A 335 17.57 28.80 -4.27
N GLU A 336 18.23 29.80 -4.88
CA GLU A 336 19.56 29.60 -5.47
C GLU A 336 20.60 29.17 -4.44
N ARG A 337 20.59 29.77 -3.25
CA ARG A 337 21.48 29.38 -2.14
C ARG A 337 21.19 27.96 -1.66
N TYR A 338 19.94 27.52 -1.73
CA TYR A 338 19.54 26.16 -1.37
C TYR A 338 19.97 25.14 -2.44
N VAL A 339 19.75 25.45 -3.73
CA VAL A 339 20.21 24.62 -4.85
C VAL A 339 21.73 24.42 -4.81
N LYS A 340 22.49 25.51 -4.64
CA LYS A 340 23.97 25.44 -4.51
C LYS A 340 24.43 24.62 -3.32
N ARG A 341 23.65 24.57 -2.22
CA ARG A 341 23.94 23.73 -1.05
C ARG A 341 23.64 22.26 -1.33
N LEU A 342 22.54 21.96 -2.01
CA LEU A 342 22.19 20.59 -2.39
C LEU A 342 23.18 19.99 -3.39
N GLU A 343 23.63 20.78 -4.38
CA GLU A 343 24.66 20.36 -5.35
C GLU A 343 25.98 20.02 -4.65
N LYS A 344 26.37 20.80 -3.63
CA LYS A 344 27.56 20.50 -2.81
C LYS A 344 27.42 19.27 -1.92
N SER A 345 26.20 18.88 -1.55
CA SER A 345 25.93 17.69 -0.72
C SER A 345 25.85 16.38 -1.52
N LYS A 346 25.85 16.46 -2.86
CA LYS A 346 25.84 15.30 -3.77
C LYS A 346 27.25 14.89 -4.26
N LEU A 347 28.28 15.67 -3.92
CA LEU A 347 29.70 15.34 -4.04
C LEU A 347 30.17 14.75 -2.71
#